data_AF-A0A836XDI5-F1
#
_entry.id   AF-A0A836XDI5-F1
#
_cell.length_a   1.000
_cell.length_b   1.000
_cell.length_c   1.000
_cell.angle_alpha   90.00
_cell.angle_beta   90.00
_cell.angle_gamma   90.00
#
_symmetry.space_group_name_H-M   'P 1'
#
loop_
_entity.id
_entity.type
_entity.pdbx_description
1 polymer ?
#
loop_
_entity_poly.entity_id
_entity_poly.type
_entity_poly.pdbx_seq_one_letter_code
_entity_poly.pdbx_strand_id
1 'polypeptide(L)'
;LRKGAIFIYDQYPGGIGLAEKGFEMLDRLLQMTLGMVEGCDCEDGCPSCIHFPTCGAGNHPLDKAGCIHLLELLSGRAQLDPEALDVSDIDDEPPLFADWESVDESAPLAPEEEAEQHVVVFDLETQLSAAEVGGWGKTYLMRVSCGIVWDSRTDEFTTYFEDRVQDLIEHLKQADLVVGFNCIGFDYSVLRGYSRYDFRNLETLDMLREIKEQLNFRVSLNSLAQSTLDKEKSADGLQALRWFKQGRMDLIERYCRDDVAITRDIWRYGRDRGYLLFDRKNEGRMRIPVDFSEKIVALD
;
A
#
# COMPACT_ATOMS: atom_id res chain seq x y z
N LEU A 1 0.38 -1.92 -28.12
CA LEU A 1 -0.67 -0.88 -28.22
C LEU A 1 -0.32 0.22 -27.21
N ARG A 2 0.20 1.39 -27.63
CA ARG A 2 0.51 2.52 -26.73
C ARG A 2 -0.76 3.33 -26.38
N LYS A 3 -1.81 2.65 -25.91
CA LYS A 3 -3.09 3.27 -25.52
C LYS A 3 -3.59 2.59 -24.25
N GLY A 4 -4.11 3.36 -23.30
CA GLY A 4 -4.80 2.83 -22.14
C GLY A 4 -6.03 2.01 -22.58
N ALA A 5 -6.26 0.88 -21.90
CA ALA A 5 -7.41 0.02 -22.15
C ALA A 5 -8.17 -0.22 -20.85
N ILE A 6 -9.50 -0.23 -20.94
CA ILE A 6 -10.40 -0.57 -19.83
C ILE A 6 -10.96 -1.96 -20.09
N PHE A 7 -10.82 -2.85 -19.12
CA PHE A 7 -11.34 -4.21 -19.18
C PHE A 7 -12.51 -4.36 -18.20
N ILE A 8 -13.60 -4.96 -18.65
CA ILE A 8 -14.78 -5.28 -17.84
C ILE A 8 -14.98 -6.79 -17.91
N TYR A 9 -15.08 -7.45 -16.76
CA TYR A 9 -15.20 -8.90 -16.67
C TYR A 9 -16.12 -9.32 -15.53
N ASP A 10 -16.62 -10.56 -15.59
CA ASP A 10 -17.42 -11.14 -14.53
C ASP A 10 -16.52 -11.59 -13.37
N GLN A 11 -16.79 -11.11 -12.16
CA GLN A 11 -16.03 -11.53 -10.98
C GLN A 11 -16.26 -13.01 -10.61
N TYR A 12 -17.37 -13.60 -11.07
CA TYR A 12 -17.71 -14.99 -10.75
C TYR A 12 -16.79 -15.97 -11.52
N PRO A 13 -16.15 -16.94 -10.84
CA PRO A 13 -15.30 -17.93 -11.50
C PRO A 13 -16.04 -18.67 -12.64
N GLY A 14 -15.44 -18.68 -13.83
CA GLY A 14 -16.04 -19.27 -15.03
C GLY A 14 -16.95 -18.33 -15.83
N GLY A 15 -17.24 -17.13 -15.31
CA GLY A 15 -18.11 -16.16 -15.97
C GLY A 15 -19.59 -16.53 -15.91
N ILE A 16 -20.45 -15.52 -15.82
CA ILE A 16 -21.91 -15.68 -15.81
C ILE A 16 -22.59 -14.96 -16.99
N GLY A 17 -21.79 -14.35 -17.88
CA GLY A 17 -22.23 -13.70 -19.10
C GLY A 17 -22.66 -12.23 -18.92
N LEU A 18 -22.42 -11.60 -17.76
CA LEU A 18 -22.85 -10.21 -17.55
C LEU A 18 -21.98 -9.23 -18.32
N ALA A 19 -20.66 -9.42 -18.33
CA ALA A 19 -19.74 -8.61 -19.10
C ALA A 19 -20.02 -8.71 -20.61
N GLU A 20 -20.27 -9.92 -21.11
CA GLU A 20 -20.65 -10.16 -22.52
C GLU A 20 -21.96 -9.43 -22.85
N LYS A 21 -22.99 -9.61 -22.03
CA LYS A 21 -24.28 -8.93 -22.25
C LYS A 21 -24.17 -7.41 -22.11
N GLY A 22 -23.35 -6.94 -21.18
CA GLY A 22 -23.04 -5.54 -20.96
C GLY A 22 -22.36 -4.93 -22.18
N PHE A 23 -21.45 -5.66 -22.81
CA PHE A 23 -20.77 -5.23 -24.04
C PHE A 23 -21.75 -5.02 -25.20
N GLU A 24 -22.71 -5.93 -25.40
CA GLU A 24 -23.78 -5.76 -26.41
C GLU A 24 -24.63 -4.50 -26.17
N MET A 25 -24.69 -4.01 -24.94
CA MET A 25 -25.51 -2.87 -24.52
C MET A 25 -24.67 -1.64 -24.12
N LEU A 26 -23.37 -1.64 -24.45
CA LEU A 26 -22.40 -0.70 -23.88
C LEU A 26 -22.79 0.76 -24.13
N ASP A 27 -23.16 1.12 -25.35
CA ASP A 27 -23.56 2.49 -25.71
C ASP A 27 -24.73 2.99 -24.86
N ARG A 28 -25.72 2.12 -24.64
CA ARG A 28 -26.89 2.44 -23.83
C ARG A 28 -26.51 2.62 -22.36
N LEU A 29 -25.64 1.74 -21.83
CA LEU A 29 -25.16 1.83 -20.46
C LEU A 29 -24.37 3.13 -20.23
N LEU A 30 -23.47 3.50 -21.15
CA LEU A 30 -22.71 4.74 -21.08
C LEU A 30 -23.62 5.97 -21.08
N GLN A 31 -24.65 6.00 -21.95
CA GLN A 31 -25.61 7.10 -21.99
C GLN A 31 -26.44 7.21 -20.70
N MET A 32 -26.87 6.08 -20.13
CA MET A 32 -27.61 6.05 -18.88
C MET A 32 -26.74 6.52 -17.71
N THR A 33 -25.49 6.07 -17.64
CA THR A 33 -24.52 6.50 -16.63
C THR A 33 -24.23 7.99 -16.74
N LEU A 34 -24.00 8.51 -17.96
CA LEU A 34 -23.79 9.94 -18.19
C LEU A 34 -24.97 10.76 -17.68
N GLY A 35 -26.20 10.39 -18.04
CA GLY A 35 -27.40 11.10 -17.57
C GLY A 35 -27.58 11.05 -16.05
N MET A 36 -27.20 9.94 -15.40
CA MET A 36 -27.23 9.82 -13.94
C MET A 36 -26.20 10.74 -13.25
N VAL A 37 -25.00 10.86 -13.80
CA VAL A 37 -23.94 11.72 -13.25
C VAL A 37 -24.26 13.21 -13.49
N GLU A 38 -24.69 13.56 -14.70
CA GLU A 38 -25.11 14.93 -15.07
C GLU A 38 -26.30 15.41 -14.23
N GLY A 39 -27.29 14.54 -14.01
CA GLY A 39 -28.53 14.87 -13.28
C GLY A 39 -28.38 14.99 -11.76
N CYS A 40 -27.18 14.74 -11.21
CA CYS A 40 -26.93 14.85 -9.78
C CYS A 40 -26.51 16.29 -9.41
N ASP A 41 -27.10 16.90 -8.37
CA ASP A 41 -26.83 18.29 -7.97
C ASP A 41 -25.50 18.51 -7.21
N CYS A 42 -24.66 17.48 -7.03
CA CYS A 42 -23.38 17.63 -6.35
C CYS A 42 -22.29 18.25 -7.25
N GLU A 43 -21.33 18.95 -6.66
CA GLU A 43 -20.21 19.58 -7.36
C GLU A 43 -19.06 18.59 -7.61
N ASP A 44 -18.51 18.01 -6.53
CA ASP A 44 -17.27 17.20 -6.62
C ASP A 44 -17.52 15.70 -6.86
N GLY A 45 -18.72 15.22 -6.56
CA GLY A 45 -19.05 13.79 -6.53
C GLY A 45 -19.68 13.37 -5.21
N CYS A 46 -20.62 12.42 -5.26
CA CYS A 46 -21.34 11.98 -4.07
C CYS A 46 -21.77 10.49 -4.17
N PRO A 47 -22.31 9.91 -3.08
CA PRO A 47 -22.82 8.54 -3.06
C PRO A 47 -23.82 8.19 -4.16
N SER A 48 -24.50 9.21 -4.70
CA SER A 48 -25.56 9.04 -5.70
C SER A 48 -25.06 9.09 -7.15
N CYS A 49 -23.80 9.47 -7.42
CA CYS A 49 -23.31 9.60 -8.79
C CYS A 49 -22.01 8.82 -9.06
N ILE A 50 -20.95 9.07 -8.29
CA ILE A 50 -19.60 8.58 -8.63
C ILE A 50 -18.85 7.92 -7.47
N HIS A 51 -19.48 7.73 -6.31
CA HIS A 51 -18.86 6.93 -5.27
C HIS A 51 -18.89 5.45 -5.63
N PHE A 52 -17.79 4.77 -5.32
CA PHE A 52 -17.76 3.33 -5.22
C PHE A 52 -17.96 2.92 -3.74
N PRO A 53 -18.98 2.11 -3.41
CA PRO A 53 -19.28 1.70 -2.04
C PRO A 53 -18.11 1.03 -1.31
N THR A 54 -17.20 0.42 -2.07
CA THR A 54 -16.01 -0.28 -1.56
C THR A 54 -14.70 0.43 -1.96
N CYS A 55 -14.74 1.75 -2.17
CA CYS A 55 -13.54 2.54 -2.47
C CYS A 55 -12.54 2.51 -1.31
N GLY A 56 -11.37 1.90 -1.54
CA GLY A 56 -10.28 1.81 -0.54
C GLY A 56 -9.60 3.15 -0.22
N ALA A 57 -9.81 4.18 -1.05
CA ALA A 57 -9.32 5.55 -0.83
C ALA A 57 -10.39 6.48 -0.22
N GLY A 58 -11.53 5.94 0.23
CA GLY A 58 -12.60 6.72 0.85
C GLY A 58 -13.35 7.63 -0.12
N ASN A 59 -13.32 7.31 -1.42
CA ASN A 59 -13.83 8.16 -2.50
C ASN A 59 -13.16 9.55 -2.48
N HIS A 60 -11.82 9.59 -2.41
CA HIS A 60 -11.05 10.82 -2.58
C HIS A 60 -9.70 10.55 -3.29
N PRO A 61 -9.29 11.43 -4.24
CA PRO A 61 -10.07 12.54 -4.79
C PRO A 61 -11.22 12.05 -5.68
N LEU A 62 -12.29 12.85 -5.78
CA LEU A 62 -13.34 12.67 -6.77
C LEU A 62 -13.28 13.83 -7.75
N ASP A 63 -13.60 13.52 -9.00
CA ASP A 63 -13.69 14.51 -10.06
C ASP A 63 -14.91 14.20 -10.92
N LYS A 64 -16.04 14.81 -10.54
CA LYS A 64 -17.28 14.70 -11.32
C LYS A 64 -17.13 15.27 -12.72
N ALA A 65 -16.42 16.39 -12.88
CA ALA A 65 -16.22 17.02 -14.17
C ALA A 65 -15.39 16.11 -15.09
N GLY A 66 -14.29 15.53 -14.58
CA GLY A 66 -13.48 14.55 -15.27
C GLY A 66 -14.27 13.27 -15.63
N CYS A 67 -15.13 12.80 -14.73
CA CYS A 67 -16.01 11.66 -15.01
C CYS A 67 -16.98 11.93 -16.17
N ILE A 68 -17.64 13.09 -16.17
CA ILE A 68 -18.53 13.53 -17.26
C ILE A 68 -17.74 13.60 -18.57
N HIS A 69 -16.59 14.26 -18.56
CA HIS A 69 -15.76 14.40 -19.75
C HIS A 69 -15.35 13.04 -20.35
N LEU A 70 -14.94 12.09 -19.51
CA LEU A 70 -14.61 10.74 -19.96
C LEU A 70 -15.82 10.00 -20.55
N LEU A 71 -16.99 10.13 -19.93
CA LEU A 71 -18.23 9.51 -20.42
C LEU A 71 -18.69 10.13 -21.76
N GLU A 72 -18.51 11.43 -21.97
CA GLU A 72 -18.78 12.10 -23.25
C GLU A 72 -17.87 11.57 -24.37
N LEU A 73 -16.59 11.36 -24.06
CA LEU A 73 -15.63 10.78 -25.00
C LEU A 73 -15.99 9.33 -25.35
N LEU A 74 -16.25 8.50 -24.34
CA LEU A 74 -16.59 7.09 -24.52
C LEU A 74 -17.94 6.89 -25.23
N SER A 75 -18.90 7.81 -25.04
CA SER A 75 -20.19 7.78 -25.72
C SER A 75 -20.17 8.45 -27.11
N GLY A 76 -19.03 9.00 -27.53
CA GLY A 76 -18.87 9.68 -28.82
C GLY A 76 -19.54 11.06 -28.91
N ARG A 77 -19.95 11.66 -27.78
CA ARG A 77 -20.50 13.03 -27.70
C ARG A 77 -19.42 14.10 -27.77
N ALA A 78 -18.19 13.75 -27.37
CA ALA A 78 -17.01 14.58 -27.51
C ALA A 78 -15.93 13.82 -28.29
N GLN A 79 -15.00 14.55 -28.89
CA GLN A 79 -13.83 13.98 -29.56
C GLN A 79 -12.56 14.45 -28.84
N LEU A 80 -11.63 13.53 -28.63
CA LEU A 80 -10.27 13.89 -28.25
C LEU A 80 -9.54 14.37 -29.49
N ASP A 81 -8.92 15.56 -29.40
CA ASP A 81 -7.91 16.01 -30.33
C ASP A 81 -6.53 15.65 -29.76
N PRO A 82 -5.88 14.58 -30.24
CA PRO A 82 -4.61 14.12 -29.70
C PRO A 82 -3.47 15.11 -29.98
N GLU A 83 -3.59 15.95 -31.01
CA GLU A 83 -2.55 16.90 -31.43
C GLU A 83 -2.58 18.18 -30.57
N ALA A 84 -3.72 18.48 -29.95
CA ALA A 84 -3.90 19.61 -29.04
C ALA A 84 -3.49 19.30 -27.59
N LEU A 85 -3.23 18.04 -27.26
CA LEU A 85 -2.78 17.63 -25.92
C LEU A 85 -1.26 17.80 -25.82
N ASP A 86 -0.80 18.68 -24.92
CA ASP A 86 0.60 18.81 -24.51
C ASP A 86 0.99 17.62 -23.60
N VAL A 87 0.99 16.43 -24.20
CA VAL A 87 1.54 15.22 -23.57
C VAL A 87 3.04 15.25 -23.85
N SER A 88 3.82 15.68 -22.85
CA SER A 88 5.24 15.36 -22.81
C SER A 88 5.41 13.87 -23.07
N ASP A 89 6.38 13.48 -23.90
CA ASP A 89 6.72 12.07 -24.16
C ASP A 89 6.73 11.34 -22.81
N ILE A 90 5.77 10.43 -22.63
CA ILE A 90 5.83 9.48 -21.51
C ILE A 90 7.05 8.63 -21.85
N ASP A 91 8.12 8.75 -21.06
CA ASP A 91 9.33 7.96 -21.20
C ASP A 91 8.94 6.49 -21.42
N ASP A 92 9.66 5.79 -22.31
CA ASP A 92 9.46 4.37 -22.64
C ASP A 92 9.73 3.47 -21.41
N GLU A 93 8.93 3.61 -20.35
CA GLU A 93 8.79 2.60 -19.32
C GLU A 93 8.03 1.42 -19.94
N PRO A 94 8.57 0.20 -19.88
CA PRO A 94 7.88 -0.97 -20.38
C PRO A 94 6.53 -1.11 -19.66
N PRO A 95 5.48 -1.60 -20.34
CA PRO A 95 4.20 -1.81 -19.68
C PRO A 95 4.41 -2.73 -18.49
N LEU A 96 3.91 -2.31 -17.32
CA LEU A 96 4.07 -2.90 -15.98
C LEU A 96 3.74 -4.42 -15.86
N PHE A 97 3.32 -5.10 -16.94
CA PHE A 97 2.88 -6.50 -16.93
C PHE A 97 3.18 -7.26 -18.25
N ALA A 98 4.38 -7.10 -18.81
CA ALA A 98 4.86 -8.00 -19.87
C ALA A 98 6.21 -8.60 -19.47
N ASP A 99 6.18 -9.78 -18.85
CA ASP A 99 6.87 -10.98 -19.35
C ASP A 99 6.78 -12.10 -18.30
N TRP A 100 5.99 -13.11 -18.65
CA TRP A 100 5.98 -14.41 -18.01
C TRP A 100 6.98 -15.29 -18.77
N GLU A 101 7.78 -16.04 -18.02
CA GLU A 101 8.64 -17.14 -18.45
C GLU A 101 9.81 -16.83 -19.39
N SER A 102 10.98 -16.59 -18.79
CA SER A 102 12.19 -17.29 -19.24
C SER A 102 12.95 -17.81 -18.02
N VAL A 103 12.84 -19.12 -17.82
CA VAL A 103 13.64 -19.87 -16.85
C VAL A 103 14.99 -20.11 -17.53
N ASP A 104 16.06 -19.51 -17.02
CA ASP A 104 17.41 -19.93 -17.40
C ASP A 104 17.86 -21.04 -16.42
N GLU A 105 17.61 -22.28 -16.83
CA GLU A 105 18.27 -23.44 -16.24
C GLU A 105 19.73 -23.48 -16.73
N SER A 106 20.67 -22.97 -15.93
CA SER A 106 21.92 -23.69 -15.58
C SER A 106 22.97 -22.85 -14.85
N ALA A 107 23.18 -23.15 -13.57
CA ALA A 107 24.52 -23.41 -13.00
C ALA A 107 24.38 -23.96 -11.57
N PRO A 108 25.07 -25.06 -11.21
CA PRO A 108 25.05 -25.55 -9.84
C PRO A 108 26.04 -24.74 -9.00
N LEU A 109 25.55 -24.12 -7.93
CA LEU A 109 26.40 -23.58 -6.87
C LEU A 109 26.33 -24.50 -5.65
N ALA A 110 27.51 -24.77 -5.10
CA ALA A 110 27.77 -25.65 -3.98
C ALA A 110 26.97 -25.25 -2.73
N PRO A 111 26.77 -26.15 -1.75
CA PRO A 111 26.09 -25.80 -0.51
C PRO A 111 27.01 -24.88 0.30
N GLU A 112 26.79 -23.58 0.20
CA GLU A 112 27.25 -22.62 1.19
C GLU A 112 26.37 -22.79 2.43
N GLU A 113 26.97 -22.89 3.60
CA GLU A 113 26.25 -22.84 4.87
C GLU A 113 25.48 -21.50 4.90
N GLU A 114 24.15 -21.55 4.77
CA GLU A 114 23.27 -20.38 4.67
C GLU A 114 23.53 -19.44 5.86
N ALA A 115 24.22 -18.32 5.61
CA ALA A 115 24.29 -17.24 6.57
C ALA A 115 22.87 -16.69 6.75
N GLU A 116 22.36 -16.68 7.99
CA GLU A 116 21.03 -16.15 8.29
C GLU A 116 20.94 -14.70 7.77
N GLN A 117 19.97 -14.44 6.90
CA GLN A 117 19.69 -13.14 6.29
C GLN A 117 19.57 -12.05 7.37
N HIS A 118 20.25 -10.91 7.20
CA HIS A 118 20.13 -9.78 8.11
C HIS A 118 18.82 -9.03 7.87
N VAL A 119 17.83 -9.37 8.67
CA VAL A 119 16.50 -8.76 8.66
C VAL A 119 16.41 -7.64 9.70
N VAL A 120 15.86 -6.51 9.29
CA VAL A 120 15.47 -5.40 10.16
C VAL A 120 13.96 -5.20 10.07
N VAL A 121 13.27 -5.13 11.21
CA VAL A 121 11.85 -4.79 11.25
C VAL A 121 11.72 -3.37 11.79
N PHE A 122 10.94 -2.51 11.13
CA PHE A 122 10.84 -1.11 11.54
C PHE A 122 9.42 -0.54 11.40
N ASP A 123 9.17 0.49 12.22
CA ASP A 123 8.00 1.35 12.18
C ASP A 123 8.40 2.77 12.63
N LEU A 124 7.66 3.79 12.20
CA LEU A 124 7.81 5.15 12.72
C LEU A 124 6.49 5.83 13.06
N GLU A 125 6.59 6.79 13.97
CA GLU A 125 5.53 7.70 14.37
C GLU A 125 5.90 9.13 13.97
N THR A 126 4.88 9.95 13.67
CA THR A 126 5.09 11.32 13.18
C THR A 126 4.81 12.40 14.21
N GLN A 127 5.30 13.62 13.96
CA GLN A 127 5.02 14.80 14.80
C GLN A 127 3.76 15.54 14.34
N LEU A 128 3.52 15.55 13.04
CA LEU A 128 2.43 16.26 12.39
C LEU A 128 1.52 15.26 11.67
N SER A 129 0.23 15.57 11.65
CA SER A 129 -0.77 14.85 10.85
C SER A 129 -0.72 15.26 9.38
N ALA A 130 -1.33 14.43 8.51
CA ALA A 130 -1.55 14.78 7.12
C ALA A 130 -2.30 16.12 6.96
N ALA A 131 -3.26 16.42 7.84
CA ALA A 131 -3.98 17.69 7.83
C ALA A 131 -3.08 18.90 8.10
N GLU A 132 -2.14 18.77 9.05
CA GLU A 132 -1.20 19.84 9.42
C GLU A 132 -0.17 20.15 8.34
N VAL A 133 0.20 19.16 7.52
CA VAL A 133 1.12 19.34 6.39
C VAL A 133 0.42 19.70 5.08
N GLY A 134 -0.91 19.71 5.04
CA GLY A 134 -1.70 20.07 3.86
C GLY A 134 -1.99 18.90 2.91
N GLY A 135 -2.15 17.69 3.44
CA GLY A 135 -2.64 16.50 2.75
C GLY A 135 -1.65 15.34 2.70
N TRP A 136 -2.15 14.16 2.32
CA TRP A 136 -1.37 12.91 2.24
C TRP A 136 -0.24 12.95 1.19
N GLY A 137 -0.35 13.81 0.17
CA GLY A 137 0.75 14.05 -0.79
C GLY A 137 1.96 14.76 -0.19
N LYS A 138 1.88 15.25 1.05
CA LYS A 138 2.94 15.99 1.76
C LYS A 138 3.45 15.27 3.00
N THR A 139 3.33 13.95 3.02
CA THR A 139 3.79 13.09 4.14
C THR A 139 5.27 13.27 4.50
N TYR A 140 6.12 13.64 3.54
CA TYR A 140 7.53 14.00 3.77
C TYR A 140 7.73 15.23 4.67
N LEU A 141 6.69 16.04 4.91
CA LEU A 141 6.73 17.16 5.84
C LEU A 141 6.25 16.79 7.26
N MET A 142 5.82 15.54 7.49
CA MET A 142 5.15 15.17 8.75
C MET A 142 6.09 15.07 9.96
N ARG A 143 7.40 14.98 9.70
CA ARG A 143 8.49 14.84 10.67
C ARG A 143 8.38 13.59 11.55
N VAL A 144 9.52 12.99 11.89
CA VAL A 144 9.58 11.79 12.74
C VAL A 144 9.51 12.22 14.21
N SER A 145 8.59 11.66 14.97
CA SER A 145 8.58 11.78 16.44
C SER A 145 9.42 10.67 17.08
N CYS A 146 9.25 9.43 16.62
CA CYS A 146 9.96 8.24 17.08
C CYS A 146 10.03 7.23 15.95
N GLY A 147 11.17 6.60 15.72
CA GLY A 147 11.32 5.41 14.89
C GLY A 147 11.89 4.27 15.72
N ILE A 148 11.38 3.06 15.54
CA ILE A 148 11.88 1.87 16.24
C ILE A 148 12.36 0.87 15.20
N VAL A 149 13.49 0.24 15.49
CA VAL A 149 14.03 -0.89 14.73
C VAL A 149 14.20 -2.08 15.66
N TRP A 150 13.81 -3.26 15.22
CA TRP A 150 14.32 -4.53 15.73
C TRP A 150 15.32 -5.11 14.72
N ASP A 151 16.49 -5.54 15.21
CA ASP A 151 17.58 -6.07 14.39
C ASP A 151 17.78 -7.58 14.69
N SER A 152 17.74 -8.40 13.65
CA SER A 152 17.91 -9.86 13.75
C SER A 152 19.29 -10.33 14.23
N ARG A 153 20.36 -9.55 14.00
CA ARG A 153 21.72 -9.90 14.44
C ARG A 153 21.90 -9.77 15.94
N THR A 154 21.20 -8.81 16.55
CA THR A 154 21.29 -8.52 17.99
C THR A 154 20.09 -9.03 18.78
N ASP A 155 18.96 -9.28 18.11
CA ASP A 155 17.63 -9.49 18.70
C ASP A 155 17.19 -8.32 19.62
N GLU A 156 17.74 -7.12 19.40
CA GLU A 156 17.48 -5.93 20.21
C GLU A 156 16.61 -4.90 19.48
N PHE A 157 15.91 -4.09 20.28
CA PHE A 157 15.17 -2.92 19.78
C PHE A 157 16.00 -1.66 19.99
N THR A 158 16.13 -0.85 18.94
CA THR A 158 16.77 0.47 19.00
C THR A 158 15.76 1.57 18.71
N THR A 159 15.76 2.60 19.56
CA THR A 159 14.88 3.78 19.44
C THR A 159 15.64 4.96 18.83
N TYR A 160 15.03 5.60 17.84
CA TYR A 160 15.55 6.78 17.16
C TYR A 160 14.55 7.93 17.27
N PHE A 161 14.97 9.04 17.86
CA PHE A 161 14.19 10.28 17.84
C PHE A 161 14.61 11.15 16.64
N GLU A 162 13.93 12.28 16.43
CA GLU A 162 14.11 13.12 15.24
C GLU A 162 15.57 13.52 14.98
N ASP A 163 16.32 13.83 16.04
CA ASP A 163 17.73 14.24 15.97
C ASP A 163 18.68 13.12 15.52
N ARG A 164 18.19 11.87 15.51
CA ARG A 164 18.93 10.65 15.14
C ARG A 164 18.33 9.93 13.94
N VAL A 165 17.47 10.57 13.15
CA VAL A 165 16.84 9.96 11.96
C VAL A 165 17.87 9.53 10.91
N GLN A 166 19.02 10.22 10.81
CA GLN A 166 20.09 9.78 9.89
C GLN A 166 20.66 8.42 10.28
N ASP A 167 20.78 8.15 11.58
CA ASP A 167 21.27 6.85 12.07
C ASP A 167 20.23 5.75 11.86
N LEU A 168 18.94 6.06 12.00
CA LEU A 168 17.86 5.16 11.60
C LEU A 168 17.98 4.77 10.13
N ILE A 169 18.16 5.75 9.23
CA ILE A 169 18.29 5.49 7.79
C ILE A 169 19.53 4.65 7.49
N GLU A 170 20.65 4.91 8.16
CA GLU A 170 21.85 4.12 7.99
C GLU A 170 21.68 2.69 8.52
N HIS A 171 20.93 2.50 9.60
CA HIS A 171 20.58 1.19 10.13
C HIS A 171 19.73 0.38 9.12
N LEU A 172 18.72 1.01 8.51
CA LEU A 172 17.90 0.37 7.46
C LEU A 172 18.73 -0.04 6.24
N LYS A 173 19.71 0.78 5.84
CA LYS A 173 20.59 0.51 4.70
C LYS A 173 21.55 -0.66 4.90
N GLN A 174 21.77 -1.08 6.15
CA GLN A 174 22.64 -2.22 6.47
C GLN A 174 21.90 -3.56 6.43
N ALA A 175 20.57 -3.52 6.36
CA ALA A 175 19.72 -4.72 6.30
C ALA A 175 19.79 -5.36 4.91
N ASP A 176 19.83 -6.69 4.90
CA ASP A 176 19.57 -7.46 3.67
C ASP A 176 18.07 -7.42 3.35
N LEU A 177 17.20 -7.27 4.36
CA LEU A 177 15.76 -7.11 4.19
C LEU A 177 15.17 -6.18 5.25
N VAL A 178 14.42 -5.17 4.82
CA VAL A 178 13.60 -4.31 5.69
C VAL A 178 12.15 -4.80 5.69
N VAL A 179 11.62 -5.13 6.87
CA VAL A 179 10.23 -5.55 7.06
C VAL A 179 9.46 -4.43 7.74
N GLY A 180 8.29 -4.10 7.22
CA GLY A 180 7.40 -3.11 7.82
C GLY A 180 5.94 -3.36 7.48
N PHE A 181 5.06 -2.49 8.01
CA PHE A 181 3.64 -2.52 7.71
C PHE A 181 3.22 -1.17 7.12
N ASN A 182 3.04 -1.10 5.80
CA ASN A 182 2.81 0.13 5.05
C ASN A 182 4.03 1.07 4.95
N CYS A 183 5.25 0.53 5.11
CA CYS A 183 6.51 1.29 5.05
C CYS A 183 6.75 1.95 3.69
N ILE A 184 6.39 1.27 2.59
CA ILE A 184 6.50 1.83 1.23
C ILE A 184 5.49 2.96 1.06
N GLY A 185 4.26 2.72 1.52
CA GLY A 185 3.14 3.64 1.34
C GLY A 185 3.17 4.87 2.25
N PHE A 186 3.97 4.86 3.32
CA PHE A 186 3.96 5.92 4.33
C PHE A 186 5.34 6.24 4.89
N ASP A 187 5.97 5.30 5.59
CA ASP A 187 7.14 5.57 6.42
C ASP A 187 8.33 6.09 5.60
N TYR A 188 8.62 5.46 4.46
CA TYR A 188 9.64 5.94 3.52
C TYR A 188 9.33 7.33 2.99
N SER A 189 8.05 7.67 2.81
CA SER A 189 7.67 9.02 2.44
C SER A 189 8.04 10.04 3.50
N VAL A 190 7.84 9.72 4.78
CA VAL A 190 8.26 10.56 5.90
C VAL A 190 9.79 10.69 5.93
N LEU A 191 10.53 9.59 5.77
CA LEU A 191 12.00 9.59 5.77
C LEU A 191 12.63 10.37 4.61
N ARG A 192 11.94 10.49 3.45
CA ARG A 192 12.36 11.39 2.36
C ARG A 192 12.43 12.86 2.77
N GLY A 193 11.74 13.27 3.85
CA GLY A 193 11.91 14.59 4.45
C GLY A 193 13.30 14.84 5.04
N TYR A 194 14.05 13.76 5.33
CA TYR A 194 15.33 13.80 6.01
C TYR A 194 16.51 13.38 5.13
N SER A 195 16.28 12.66 4.02
CA SER A 195 17.35 12.14 3.18
C SER A 195 17.01 12.22 1.70
N ARG A 196 18.06 12.35 0.88
CA ARG A 196 17.98 12.22 -0.59
C ARG A 196 18.14 10.78 -1.06
N TYR A 197 18.38 9.85 -0.15
CA TYR A 197 18.48 8.44 -0.47
C TYR A 197 17.17 7.95 -1.08
N ASP A 198 17.29 7.18 -2.16
CA ASP A 198 16.14 6.54 -2.77
C ASP A 198 15.85 5.23 -2.03
N PHE A 199 14.83 5.26 -1.16
CA PHE A 199 14.40 4.12 -0.36
C PHE A 199 13.89 2.94 -1.19
N ARG A 200 13.67 3.14 -2.49
CA ARG A 200 13.38 2.06 -3.44
C ARG A 200 14.53 1.06 -3.60
N ASN A 201 15.75 1.50 -3.31
CA ASN A 201 16.91 0.63 -3.32
C ASN A 201 17.00 -0.31 -2.11
N LEU A 202 16.09 -0.20 -1.12
CA LEU A 202 16.02 -1.15 -0.01
C LEU A 202 15.19 -2.35 -0.42
N GLU A 203 15.73 -3.56 -0.27
CA GLU A 203 14.93 -4.77 -0.31
C GLU A 203 13.92 -4.71 0.84
N THR A 204 12.63 -4.61 0.48
CA THR A 204 11.58 -4.28 1.44
C THR A 204 10.44 -5.28 1.36
N LEU A 205 10.08 -5.90 2.49
CA LEU A 205 8.81 -6.57 2.65
C LEU A 205 7.82 -5.62 3.33
N ASP A 206 6.94 -5.01 2.54
CA ASP A 206 5.77 -4.30 3.06
C ASP A 206 4.60 -5.27 3.19
N MET A 207 4.36 -5.74 4.41
CA MET A 207 3.34 -6.75 4.67
C MET A 207 1.93 -6.29 4.26
N LEU A 208 1.65 -4.99 4.32
CA LEU A 208 0.34 -4.52 3.90
C LEU A 208 0.17 -4.65 2.39
N ARG A 209 1.21 -4.33 1.62
CA ARG A 209 1.20 -4.49 0.17
C ARG A 209 0.98 -5.95 -0.21
N GLU A 210 1.77 -6.85 0.35
CA GLU A 210 1.67 -8.30 0.13
C GLU A 210 0.25 -8.82 0.43
N ILE A 211 -0.31 -8.46 1.58
CA ILE A 211 -1.66 -8.88 1.98
C ILE A 211 -2.73 -8.28 1.07
N LYS A 212 -2.56 -7.04 0.62
CA LYS A 212 -3.52 -6.37 -0.25
C LYS A 212 -3.56 -7.03 -1.64
N GLU A 213 -2.43 -7.46 -2.16
CA GLU A 213 -2.34 -8.19 -3.43
C GLU A 213 -3.13 -9.51 -3.36
N GLN A 214 -3.18 -10.16 -2.20
CA GLN A 214 -3.95 -11.39 -1.99
C GLN A 214 -5.46 -11.15 -1.72
N LEU A 215 -5.81 -10.14 -0.91
CA LEU A 215 -7.17 -9.99 -0.39
C LEU A 215 -8.04 -8.95 -1.09
N ASN A 216 -7.49 -8.09 -1.96
CA ASN A 216 -8.21 -6.98 -2.61
C ASN A 216 -8.91 -5.99 -1.64
N PHE A 217 -8.66 -6.06 -0.33
CA PHE A 217 -9.06 -5.05 0.65
C PHE A 217 -7.98 -4.88 1.72
N ARG A 218 -7.93 -3.70 2.34
CA ARG A 218 -6.92 -3.35 3.35
C ARG A 218 -7.26 -4.04 4.67
N VAL A 219 -6.28 -4.70 5.28
CA VAL A 219 -6.34 -5.21 6.66
C VAL A 219 -5.49 -4.31 7.55
N SER A 220 -5.87 -4.11 8.81
CA SER A 220 -5.04 -3.37 9.77
C SER A 220 -4.07 -4.31 10.49
N LEU A 221 -2.91 -3.78 10.90
CA LEU A 221 -1.94 -4.51 11.72
C LEU A 221 -2.60 -5.09 12.97
N ASN A 222 -3.48 -4.32 13.62
CA ASN A 222 -4.21 -4.74 14.81
C ASN A 222 -5.09 -5.96 14.54
N SER A 223 -5.82 -5.95 13.42
CA SER A 223 -6.68 -7.07 13.04
C SER A 223 -5.86 -8.32 12.75
N LEU A 224 -4.71 -8.19 12.07
CA LEU A 224 -3.82 -9.31 11.80
C LEU A 224 -3.20 -9.86 13.09
N ALA A 225 -2.76 -8.98 13.99
CA ALA A 225 -2.19 -9.35 15.27
C ALA A 225 -3.20 -10.14 16.12
N GLN A 226 -4.45 -9.66 16.19
CA GLN A 226 -5.51 -10.34 16.92
C GLN A 226 -5.85 -11.69 16.31
N SER A 227 -6.01 -11.78 15.00
CA SER A 227 -6.43 -13.03 14.36
C SER A 227 -5.30 -14.05 14.20
N THR A 228 -4.04 -13.61 14.04
CA THR A 228 -2.87 -14.47 13.79
C THR A 228 -2.13 -14.85 15.06
N LEU A 229 -1.94 -13.91 15.98
CA LEU A 229 -1.12 -14.10 17.18
C LEU A 229 -1.95 -14.20 18.47
N ASP A 230 -3.28 -14.08 18.37
CA ASP A 230 -4.21 -13.98 19.52
C ASP A 230 -3.77 -12.89 20.53
N LYS A 231 -3.15 -11.80 20.04
CA LYS A 231 -2.74 -10.64 20.84
C LYS A 231 -3.81 -9.54 20.74
N GLU A 232 -4.37 -9.13 21.88
CA GLU A 232 -5.18 -7.90 21.96
C GLU A 232 -4.28 -6.67 22.14
N LYS A 233 -4.59 -5.59 21.40
CA LYS A 233 -3.76 -4.38 21.43
C LYS A 233 -4.19 -3.40 22.52
N SER A 234 -3.20 -2.62 22.97
CA SER A 234 -3.36 -1.43 23.82
C SER A 234 -3.16 -0.19 22.94
N ALA A 235 -4.20 0.64 22.79
CA ALA A 235 -4.24 1.94 22.10
C ALA A 235 -4.25 2.00 20.55
N ASP A 236 -4.72 3.16 20.05
CA ASP A 236 -5.04 3.52 18.66
C ASP A 236 -4.01 4.56 18.16
N GLY A 237 -3.44 4.41 16.95
CA GLY A 237 -2.37 5.26 16.40
C GLY A 237 -2.68 6.77 16.35
N LEU A 238 -3.96 7.16 16.36
CA LEU A 238 -4.36 8.57 16.55
C LEU A 238 -4.01 9.13 17.96
N GLN A 239 -3.54 8.29 18.88
CA GLN A 239 -3.02 8.70 20.17
C GLN A 239 -1.57 9.21 20.09
N ALA A 240 -0.74 8.72 19.16
CA ALA A 240 0.67 9.11 19.07
C ALA A 240 0.85 10.61 18.82
N LEU A 241 0.10 11.17 17.86
CA LEU A 241 0.09 12.62 17.59
C LEU A 241 -0.37 13.46 18.79
N ARG A 242 -1.32 12.94 19.59
CA ARG A 242 -1.79 13.61 20.81
C ARG A 242 -0.74 13.55 21.91
N TRP A 243 -0.08 12.41 22.08
CA TRP A 243 1.02 12.24 23.03
C TRP A 243 2.20 13.14 22.67
N PHE A 244 2.51 13.30 21.38
CA PHE A 244 3.58 14.19 20.95
C PHE A 244 3.27 15.65 21.36
N LYS A 245 2.05 16.12 21.10
CA LYS A 245 1.58 17.44 21.55
C LYS A 245 1.60 17.62 23.07
N GLN A 246 1.55 16.53 23.82
CA GLN A 246 1.62 16.52 25.29
C GLN A 246 3.05 16.28 25.82
N GLY A 247 4.04 16.10 24.96
CA GLY A 247 5.42 15.76 25.35
C GLY A 247 5.58 14.35 25.94
N ARG A 248 4.60 13.45 25.71
CA ARG A 248 4.57 12.08 26.24
C ARG A 248 5.31 11.11 25.33
N MET A 249 6.60 11.35 25.13
CA MET A 249 7.47 10.52 24.29
C MET A 249 7.57 9.09 24.80
N ASP A 250 7.44 8.88 26.11
CA ASP A 250 7.42 7.56 26.76
C ASP A 250 6.30 6.64 26.22
N LEU A 251 5.14 7.22 25.91
CA LEU A 251 4.01 6.48 25.38
C LEU A 251 4.16 6.19 23.89
N ILE A 252 4.72 7.14 23.13
CA ILE A 252 5.00 6.98 21.70
C ILE A 252 6.04 5.87 21.50
N GLU A 253 7.15 5.91 22.25
CA GLU A 253 8.20 4.90 22.17
C GLU A 253 7.65 3.50 22.48
N ARG A 254 6.84 3.38 23.55
CA ARG A 254 6.22 2.10 23.90
C ARG A 254 5.29 1.59 22.80
N TYR A 255 4.43 2.46 22.29
CA TYR A 255 3.47 2.09 21.24
C TYR A 255 4.17 1.67 19.95
N CYS A 256 5.12 2.47 19.46
CA CYS A 256 5.89 2.15 18.26
C CYS A 256 6.71 0.86 18.45
N ARG A 257 7.28 0.63 19.65
CA ARG A 257 7.98 -0.63 19.96
C ARG A 257 7.05 -1.84 19.92
N ASP A 258 5.84 -1.70 20.46
CA ASP A 258 4.83 -2.76 20.39
C ASP A 258 4.44 -3.05 18.94
N ASP A 259 4.34 -2.03 18.09
CA ASP A 259 4.03 -2.18 16.66
C ASP A 259 5.16 -2.88 15.89
N VAL A 260 6.42 -2.56 16.15
CA VAL A 260 7.57 -3.30 15.60
C VAL A 260 7.60 -4.74 16.10
N ALA A 261 7.32 -4.98 17.39
CA ALA A 261 7.30 -6.33 17.95
C ALA A 261 6.20 -7.19 17.32
N ILE A 262 5.00 -6.63 17.14
CA ILE A 262 3.88 -7.29 16.44
C ILE A 262 4.23 -7.56 14.99
N THR A 263 4.80 -6.57 14.30
CA THR A 263 5.21 -6.67 12.88
C THR A 263 6.23 -7.80 12.70
N ARG A 264 7.24 -7.87 13.56
CA ARG A 264 8.23 -8.96 13.59
C ARG A 264 7.57 -10.32 13.83
N ASP A 265 6.67 -10.40 14.81
CA ASP A 265 6.03 -11.67 15.17
C ASP A 265 5.08 -12.17 14.06
N ILE A 266 4.38 -11.27 13.36
CA ILE A 266 3.57 -11.59 12.18
C ILE A 266 4.46 -12.07 11.04
N TRP A 267 5.57 -11.37 10.78
CA TRP A 267 6.54 -11.79 9.77
C TRP A 267 7.10 -13.19 10.06
N ARG A 268 7.56 -13.45 11.29
CA ARG A 268 8.02 -14.79 11.71
C ARG A 268 6.93 -15.84 11.49
N TYR A 269 5.69 -15.54 11.89
CA TYR A 269 4.57 -16.45 11.69
C TYR A 269 4.34 -16.76 10.20
N GLY A 270 4.24 -15.74 9.36
CA GLY A 270 4.00 -15.89 7.93
C GLY A 270 5.13 -16.65 7.23
N ARG A 271 6.39 -16.36 7.57
CA ARG A 271 7.57 -17.05 7.05
C ARG A 271 7.57 -18.54 7.44
N ASP A 272 7.30 -18.83 8.70
CA ASP A 272 7.38 -20.21 9.21
C ASP A 272 6.15 -21.06 8.84
N ARG A 273 5.00 -20.44 8.56
CA ARG A 273 3.71 -21.12 8.31
C ARG A 273 3.22 -21.04 6.86
N GLY A 274 3.71 -20.08 6.08
CA GLY A 274 3.23 -19.78 4.71
C GLY A 274 1.83 -19.18 4.65
N TYR A 275 1.28 -18.72 5.78
CA TYR A 275 -0.02 -18.05 5.82
C TYR A 275 -0.16 -17.13 7.03
N LEU A 276 -1.08 -16.16 6.94
CA LEU A 276 -1.59 -15.35 8.04
C LEU A 276 -3.07 -15.63 8.28
N LEU A 277 -3.60 -15.19 9.42
CA LEU A 277 -5.01 -15.28 9.75
C LEU A 277 -5.64 -13.90 9.83
N PHE A 278 -6.87 -13.78 9.36
CA PHE A 278 -7.67 -12.57 9.54
C PHE A 278 -9.14 -12.93 9.72
N ASP A 279 -9.89 -12.10 10.45
CA ASP A 279 -11.32 -12.30 10.64
C ASP A 279 -12.09 -11.47 9.60
N ARG A 280 -12.85 -12.15 8.74
CA ARG A 280 -13.74 -11.49 7.76
C ARG A 280 -15.13 -11.35 8.36
N LYS A 281 -15.66 -10.13 8.31
CA LYS A 281 -17.00 -9.83 8.83
C LYS A 281 -18.04 -10.76 8.20
N ASN A 282 -18.78 -11.47 9.05
CA ASN A 282 -19.82 -12.45 8.70
C ASN A 282 -19.34 -13.75 8.04
N GLU A 283 -18.04 -13.94 7.85
CA GLU A 283 -17.47 -15.16 7.24
C GLU A 283 -16.52 -15.91 8.19
N GLY A 284 -16.09 -15.27 9.28
CA GLY A 284 -15.25 -15.89 10.31
C GLY A 284 -13.76 -15.78 10.01
N ARG A 285 -12.96 -16.62 10.68
CA ARG A 285 -11.50 -16.61 10.57
C ARG A 285 -11.06 -17.27 9.27
N MET A 286 -10.31 -16.54 8.47
CA MET A 286 -9.83 -16.92 7.14
C MET A 286 -8.29 -16.97 7.13
N ARG A 287 -7.74 -17.73 6.18
CA ARG A 287 -6.29 -17.78 5.92
C ARG A 287 -5.93 -16.92 4.72
N ILE A 288 -4.83 -16.20 4.84
CA ILE A 288 -4.18 -15.46 3.75
C ILE A 288 -2.91 -16.24 3.43
N PRO A 289 -2.79 -16.90 2.28
CA PRO A 289 -1.50 -17.43 1.87
C PRO A 289 -0.52 -16.26 1.74
N VAL A 290 0.68 -16.40 2.32
CA VAL A 290 1.75 -15.41 2.17
C VAL A 290 3.03 -16.13 1.86
N ASP A 291 3.87 -15.53 1.03
CA ASP A 291 5.23 -15.97 0.82
C ASP A 291 6.19 -14.93 1.41
N PHE A 292 6.59 -15.15 2.65
CA PHE A 292 7.65 -14.35 3.29
C PHE A 292 9.02 -15.05 3.21
N SER A 293 9.09 -16.19 2.50
CA SER A 293 10.29 -17.00 2.32
C SER A 293 11.00 -16.72 1.00
N GLU A 294 10.27 -16.33 -0.04
CA GLU A 294 10.83 -15.95 -1.34
C GLU A 294 10.46 -14.50 -1.73
N LYS A 295 11.47 -13.78 -2.26
CA LYS A 295 11.39 -12.56 -3.08
C LYS A 295 11.10 -11.24 -2.36
N ILE A 296 12.20 -10.62 -1.94
CA ILE A 296 12.68 -9.31 -2.43
C ILE A 296 11.67 -8.58 -3.32
N VAL A 297 10.91 -7.64 -2.76
CA VAL A 297 10.28 -6.59 -3.56
C VAL A 297 11.38 -5.58 -3.84
N ALA A 298 12.01 -5.69 -5.03
CA ALA A 298 12.64 -4.54 -5.64
C ALA A 298 11.52 -3.53 -5.90
N LEU A 299 11.61 -2.38 -5.28
CA LEU A 299 10.73 -1.26 -5.58
C LEU A 299 11.17 -0.68 -6.93
N ASP A 300 10.47 -1.05 -8.00
CA ASP A 300 10.47 -0.22 -9.22
C ASP A 300 9.73 1.11 -8.93
#